data_AF-A0A8J7DN07-F1
#
_entry.id   AF-A0A8J7DN07-F1
#
_cell.length_a   1.000
_cell.length_b   1.000
_cell.length_c   1.000
_cell.angle_alpha   90.00
_cell.angle_beta   90.00
_cell.angle_gamma   90.00
#
_symmetry.space_group_name_H-M   'P 1'
#
loop_
_entity.id
_entity.type
_entity.pdbx_description
1 polymer ?
#
loop_
_entity_poly.entity_id
_entity_poly.type
_entity_poly.pdbx_seq_one_letter_code
_entity_poly.pdbx_strand_id
1 'polypeptide(L)'
;MPRGGVREGAGGRFKWKHGKTKTIRVPEELVEQILDYAQKLDSGVIIEHETQSKVLDLSGTSIRVCNGKSAVYLEDVAKLGYEILPERLGKMFKVILRKDFKDNV
;
A
#
# COMPACT_ATOMS: atom_id res chain seq x y z
N MET A 1 8.45 -37.32 45.22
CA MET A 1 8.32 -35.89 44.87
C MET A 1 7.07 -35.72 44.01
N PRO A 2 6.08 -34.89 44.38
CA PRO A 2 4.91 -34.69 43.54
C PRO A 2 5.25 -33.75 42.37
N ARG A 3 5.00 -34.20 41.14
CA ARG A 3 5.10 -33.38 39.92
C ARG A 3 3.88 -32.45 39.88
N GLY A 4 4.12 -31.14 39.80
CA GLY A 4 3.07 -30.12 39.81
C GLY A 4 2.00 -30.37 38.74
N GLY A 5 0.75 -30.54 39.18
CA GLY A 5 -0.40 -30.68 38.31
C GLY A 5 -0.75 -29.36 37.63
N VAL A 6 -0.97 -29.41 36.31
CA VAL A 6 -1.57 -28.32 35.54
C VAL A 6 -2.98 -28.10 36.07
N ARG A 7 -3.26 -26.90 36.57
CA ARG A 7 -4.61 -26.50 37.01
C ARG A 7 -5.35 -25.93 35.80
N GLU A 8 -6.64 -26.21 35.64
CA GLU A 8 -7.46 -25.50 34.65
C GLU A 8 -7.43 -24.00 34.99
N GLY A 9 -6.89 -23.19 34.06
CA GLY A 9 -6.62 -21.76 34.27
C GLY A 9 -5.18 -21.40 34.66
N ALA A 10 -4.25 -22.36 34.77
CA ALA A 10 -2.83 -22.10 35.04
C ALA A 10 -2.04 -21.57 33.82
N GLY A 11 -2.69 -21.40 32.67
CA GLY A 11 -2.18 -20.61 31.56
C GLY A 11 -2.69 -19.18 31.70
N GLY A 12 -1.83 -18.24 32.07
CA GLY A 12 -2.18 -16.82 32.12
C GLY A 12 -2.88 -16.39 30.82
N ARG A 13 -3.85 -15.47 30.93
CA ARG A 13 -4.60 -14.96 29.77
C ARG A 13 -3.61 -14.55 28.68
N PHE A 14 -3.81 -15.02 27.46
CA PHE A 14 -3.01 -14.59 26.32
C PHE A 14 -3.05 -13.05 26.26
N LYS A 15 -1.89 -12.41 26.41
CA LYS A 15 -1.75 -10.95 26.48
C LYS A 15 -2.16 -10.26 25.17
N TRP A 16 -2.18 -11.01 24.08
CA TRP A 16 -2.49 -10.56 22.73
C TRP A 16 -3.94 -10.93 22.38
N LYS A 17 -4.72 -9.97 21.89
CA LYS A 17 -6.11 -10.15 21.46
C LYS A 17 -6.24 -11.16 20.32
N HIS A 18 -5.23 -11.26 19.45
CA HIS A 18 -5.22 -12.19 18.31
C HIS A 18 -4.81 -13.63 18.69
N GLY A 19 -4.46 -13.88 19.97
CA GLY A 19 -4.31 -15.20 20.58
C GLY A 19 -3.09 -16.04 20.13
N LYS A 20 -2.74 -16.05 18.84
CA LYS A 20 -1.63 -16.85 18.30
C LYS A 20 -0.39 -15.97 18.08
N THR A 21 0.72 -16.33 18.72
CA THR A 21 2.03 -15.68 18.57
C THR A 21 3.10 -16.69 18.16
N LYS A 22 4.10 -16.25 17.40
CA LYS A 22 5.28 -17.05 17.02
C LYS A 22 6.55 -16.25 17.30
N THR A 23 7.55 -16.89 17.87
CA THR A 23 8.86 -16.27 18.10
C THR A 23 9.65 -16.17 16.80
N ILE A 24 10.23 -15.00 16.54
CA ILE A 24 11.13 -14.74 15.42
C ILE A 24 12.46 -14.18 15.95
N ARG A 25 13.54 -14.30 15.16
CA ARG A 25 14.83 -13.66 15.44
C ARG A 25 15.00 -12.49 14.48
N VAL A 26 15.36 -11.34 15.01
CA VAL A 26 15.51 -10.09 14.27
C VAL A 26 16.71 -9.30 14.81
N PRO A 27 17.34 -8.43 14.02
CA PRO A 27 18.32 -7.47 14.50
C PRO A 27 17.76 -6.63 15.66
N GLU A 28 18.61 -6.28 16.63
CA GLU A 28 18.21 -5.49 17.80
C GLU A 28 17.61 -4.15 17.42
N GLU A 29 18.13 -3.52 16.36
CA GLU A 29 17.66 -2.24 15.81
C GLU A 29 16.18 -2.26 15.35
N LEU A 30 15.63 -3.43 15.03
CA LEU A 30 14.25 -3.57 14.55
C LEU A 30 13.24 -3.95 15.64
N VAL A 31 13.71 -4.25 16.86
CA VAL A 31 12.85 -4.79 17.93
C VAL A 31 11.73 -3.82 18.29
N GLU A 32 12.06 -2.55 18.49
CA GLU A 32 11.08 -1.53 18.88
C GLU A 32 10.01 -1.30 17.81
N GLN A 33 10.43 -1.23 16.55
CA GLN A 33 9.52 -1.04 15.41
C GLN A 33 8.55 -2.21 15.29
N ILE A 34 9.07 -3.44 15.32
CA ILE A 34 8.25 -4.65 15.19
C ILE A 34 7.26 -4.76 16.35
N LEU A 35 7.68 -4.40 17.56
CA LEU A 35 6.81 -4.40 18.73
C LEU A 35 5.68 -3.38 18.58
N ASP A 36 5.96 -2.17 18.11
CA ASP A 36 4.95 -1.14 17.85
C ASP A 36 3.95 -1.58 16.77
N TYR A 37 4.44 -2.14 15.65
CA TYR A 37 3.59 -2.73 14.60
C TYR A 37 2.71 -3.84 15.16
N ALA A 38 3.26 -4.75 15.96
CA ALA A 38 2.52 -5.85 16.56
C ALA A 38 1.41 -5.34 17.51
N GLN A 39 1.69 -4.31 18.31
CA GLN A 39 0.69 -3.70 19.20
C GLN A 39 -0.44 -3.02 18.43
N LYS A 40 -0.10 -2.28 17.36
CA LYS A 40 -1.10 -1.62 16.50
C LYS A 40 -2.03 -2.66 15.86
N LEU A 41 -1.47 -3.71 15.27
CA LEU A 41 -2.25 -4.83 14.75
C LEU A 41 -3.13 -5.45 15.83
N ASP A 42 -2.58 -5.71 17.01
CA ASP A 42 -3.32 -6.35 18.08
C ASP A 42 -4.47 -5.50 18.62
N SER A 43 -4.30 -4.17 18.59
CA SER A 43 -5.34 -3.21 19.00
C SER A 43 -6.48 -3.07 17.99
N GLY A 44 -6.33 -3.59 16.77
CA GLY A 44 -7.31 -3.46 15.68
C GLY A 44 -7.12 -2.20 14.83
N VAL A 45 -5.98 -1.53 14.94
CA VAL A 45 -5.64 -0.39 14.09
C VAL A 45 -5.35 -0.89 12.69
N ILE A 46 -6.09 -0.38 11.70
CA ILE A 46 -5.81 -0.61 10.28
C ILE A 46 -4.53 0.15 9.95
N ILE A 47 -3.46 -0.59 9.66
CA ILE A 47 -2.20 0.00 9.20
C ILE A 47 -2.37 0.23 7.70
N GLU A 48 -2.81 1.43 7.34
CA GLU A 48 -2.82 1.86 5.94
C GLU A 48 -1.37 1.98 5.47
N HIS A 49 -0.96 1.09 4.57
CA HIS A 49 0.28 1.25 3.83
C HIS A 49 0.10 2.41 2.86
N GLU A 50 0.35 3.64 3.33
CA GLU A 50 0.57 4.77 2.43
C GLU A 50 1.87 4.52 1.67
N THR A 51 1.71 3.87 0.51
CA THR A 51 2.74 3.88 -0.53
C THR A 51 2.99 5.36 -0.83
N GLN A 52 4.18 5.84 -0.48
CA GLN A 52 4.52 7.25 -0.61
C GLN A 52 4.21 7.75 -2.03
N SER A 53 3.57 8.92 -2.08
CA SER A 53 3.30 9.78 -3.26
C SER A 53 1.93 9.60 -3.95
N LYS A 54 0.87 10.15 -3.33
CA LYS A 54 -0.36 10.58 -4.06
C LYS A 54 -0.15 11.85 -4.90
N VAL A 55 1.01 12.51 -4.75
CA VAL A 55 1.33 13.78 -5.41
C VAL A 55 2.34 13.49 -6.51
N LEU A 56 1.91 13.65 -7.75
CA LEU A 56 2.75 13.57 -8.93
C LEU A 56 3.26 14.99 -9.21
N ASP A 57 4.55 15.23 -9.08
CA ASP A 57 5.12 16.49 -9.54
C ASP A 57 5.12 16.48 -11.08
N LEU A 58 4.33 17.39 -11.63
CA LEU A 58 4.13 17.59 -13.07
C LEU A 58 4.81 18.89 -13.54
N SER A 59 5.69 19.47 -12.71
CA SER A 59 6.46 20.66 -13.08
C SER A 59 7.21 20.42 -14.39
N GLY A 60 7.04 21.37 -15.34
CA GLY A 60 7.64 21.28 -16.67
C GLY A 60 6.83 20.49 -17.72
N THR A 61 5.65 19.96 -17.38
CA THR A 61 4.76 19.32 -18.38
C THR A 61 3.67 20.25 -18.88
N SER A 62 3.23 20.03 -20.13
CA SER A 62 2.17 20.83 -20.71
C SER A 62 0.80 20.35 -20.20
N ILE A 63 0.24 21.07 -19.23
CA ILE A 63 -1.12 20.80 -18.72
C ILE A 63 -2.13 21.30 -19.75
N ARG A 64 -3.00 20.39 -20.22
CA ARG A 64 -4.12 20.70 -21.11
C ARG A 64 -5.44 20.53 -20.38
N VAL A 65 -6.50 21.12 -20.91
CA VAL A 65 -7.86 20.91 -20.40
C VAL A 65 -8.63 20.07 -21.40
N CYS A 66 -9.02 18.87 -21.01
CA CYS A 66 -9.87 17.97 -21.77
C CYS A 66 -11.19 17.80 -21.01
N ASN A 67 -12.32 18.12 -21.64
CA ASN A 67 -13.66 18.02 -21.04
C ASN A 67 -13.77 18.74 -19.67
N GLY A 68 -13.18 19.93 -19.53
CA GLY A 68 -13.19 20.70 -18.29
C GLY A 68 -12.30 20.13 -17.18
N LYS A 69 -11.48 19.11 -17.47
CA LYS A 69 -10.52 18.52 -16.53
C LYS A 69 -9.10 18.70 -17.03
N SER A 70 -8.18 18.99 -16.12
CA SER A 70 -6.75 19.03 -16.41
C SER A 70 -6.26 17.63 -16.79
N ALA A 71 -5.55 17.53 -17.90
CA ALA A 71 -5.02 16.32 -18.48
C ALA A 71 -3.58 16.57 -18.98
N VAL A 72 -2.75 15.54 -18.91
CA VAL A 72 -1.36 15.54 -19.38
C VAL A 72 -1.18 14.35 -20.32
N TYR A 73 -0.29 14.47 -21.31
CA TYR A 73 0.05 13.32 -22.15
C TYR A 73 0.85 12.29 -21.36
N LEU A 74 0.56 11.01 -21.62
CA LEU A 74 1.31 9.89 -21.06
C LEU A 74 2.79 9.95 -21.47
N GLU A 75 3.10 10.48 -22.65
CA GLU A 75 4.47 10.69 -23.13
C GLU A 75 5.27 11.64 -22.23
N ASP A 76 4.63 12.72 -21.76
CA ASP A 76 5.28 13.70 -20.90
C ASP A 76 5.53 13.13 -19.50
N VAL A 77 4.61 12.30 -19.01
CA VAL A 77 4.78 11.54 -17.76
C VAL A 77 5.91 10.51 -17.87
N ALA A 78 6.03 9.84 -19.02
CA ALA A 78 7.11 8.90 -19.28
C ALA A 78 8.48 9.62 -19.37
N LYS A 79 8.54 10.81 -19.96
CA LYS A 79 9.77 11.64 -20.00
C LYS A 79 10.24 12.10 -18.63
N LEU A 80 9.32 12.29 -17.68
CA LEU A 80 9.65 12.58 -16.28
C LEU A 80 10.21 11.36 -15.52
N GLY A 81 10.29 10.19 -16.15
CA GLY A 81 10.83 8.97 -15.54
C GLY A 81 9.80 8.15 -14.77
N TYR A 82 8.51 8.46 -14.91
CA TYR A 82 7.45 7.65 -14.29
C TYR A 82 7.10 6.45 -15.18
N GLU A 83 7.06 5.27 -14.57
CA GLU A 83 6.57 4.06 -15.22
C GLU A 83 5.04 3.96 -15.11
N ILE A 84 4.39 3.75 -16.25
CA ILE A 84 2.94 3.59 -16.32
C ILE A 84 2.64 2.09 -16.37
N LEU A 85 1.96 1.58 -15.35
CA LEU A 85 1.51 0.18 -15.30
C LEU A 85 0.10 0.04 -15.92
N PRO A 86 -0.03 -0.60 -17.11
CA PRO A 86 -1.31 -0.66 -17.83
C PRO A 86 -2.43 -1.38 -17.07
N GLU A 87 -2.07 -2.39 -16.29
CA GLU A 87 -3.03 -3.19 -15.50
C GLU A 87 -3.77 -2.36 -14.44
N ARG A 88 -3.14 -1.29 -13.93
CA ARG A 88 -3.75 -0.38 -12.97
C ARG A 88 -4.61 0.69 -13.64
N LEU A 89 -4.35 1.02 -14.90
CA LEU A 89 -5.13 2.01 -15.66
C LEU A 89 -6.55 1.52 -15.95
N GLY A 90 -6.73 0.23 -16.24
CA GLY A 90 -8.04 -0.35 -16.57
C GLY A 90 -9.07 -0.26 -15.44
N LYS A 91 -8.62 -0.10 -14.18
CA LYS A 91 -9.50 0.10 -13.02
C LYS A 91 -9.81 1.57 -12.72
N MET A 92 -8.93 2.49 -13.13
CA MET A 92 -9.03 3.92 -12.80
C MET A 92 -9.61 4.78 -13.93
N PHE A 93 -9.45 4.37 -15.19
CA PHE A 93 -9.82 5.19 -16.34
C PHE A 93 -10.72 4.40 -17.30
N LYS A 94 -11.87 4.98 -17.64
CA LYS A 94 -12.64 4.56 -18.82
C LYS A 94 -11.91 5.08 -20.04
N VAL A 95 -10.99 4.27 -20.58
CA VAL A 95 -10.23 4.62 -21.80
C VAL A 95 -11.20 4.68 -22.97
N ILE A 96 -11.49 5.90 -23.45
CA ILE A 96 -12.21 6.12 -24.70
C ILE A 96 -11.15 6.18 -25.80
N LEU A 97 -10.93 5.06 -26.48
CA LEU A 97 -10.13 5.04 -27.71
C LEU A 97 -10.91 5.80 -28.79
N ARG A 98 -10.56 7.07 -29.03
CA ARG A 98 -10.96 7.74 -30.27
C ARG A 98 -9.93 7.40 -31.34
N LYS A 99 -10.33 6.56 -32.29
CA LYS A 99 -9.63 6.42 -33.56
C LYS A 99 -9.93 7.69 -34.37
N ASP A 100 -9.04 8.67 -34.30
CA ASP A 100 -8.99 9.70 -35.33
C ASP A 100 -8.21 9.11 -36.51
N PHE A 101 -8.87 8.28 -37.32
CA PHE A 101 -8.36 7.93 -38.64
C PHE A 101 -8.46 9.21 -39.49
N LYS A 102 -7.32 9.89 -39.66
CA LYS A 102 -7.12 10.77 -40.81
C LYS A 102 -6.89 9.88 -42.02
N ASP A 103 -7.95 9.55 -42.73
CA ASP A 103 -7.84 9.13 -44.12
C ASP A 103 -7.41 10.35 -44.93
N ASN A 104 -6.11 10.45 -45.18
CA ASN A 104 -5.55 11.32 -46.20
C ASN A 104 -5.12 10.43 -47.38
N VAL A 105 -5.62 10.81 -48.55
CA VAL A 105 -5.39 10.31 -49.92
C VAL A 105 -6.36 9.23 -50.38
#